data_AF-A0A9D9IVS1-F1
#
_entry.id   AF-A0A9D9IVS1-F1
#
_cell.length_a   1.000
_cell.length_b   1.000
_cell.length_c   1.000
_cell.angle_alpha   90.00
_cell.angle_beta   90.00
_cell.angle_gamma   90.00
#
_symmetry.space_group_name_H-M   'P 1'
#
loop_
_entity.id
_entity.type
_entity.pdbx_description
1 polymer ?
#
loop_
_entity_poly.entity_id
_entity_poly.type
_entity_poly.pdbx_seq_one_letter_code
_entity_poly.pdbx_strand_id
1 'polypeptide(L)' 'RFRHEYASQLNMYLNYYKSEVMQHDDNPPVGILLCTEKGDTLVKYATAGLDPNIFVQKYMIELPTEEEIKDFISKEING' A
#
# COMPACT_ATOMS: atom_id res chain seq x y z
N ARG A 1 -2.43 -8.09 11.47
CA ARG A 1 -1.09 -7.68 11.98
C ARG A 1 -0.04 -7.79 10.88
N PHE A 2 0.70 -6.71 10.61
CA PHE A 2 1.78 -6.68 9.62
C PHE A 2 2.97 -7.60 10.00
N ARG A 3 3.55 -8.26 9.00
CA ARG A 3 4.81 -9.01 9.10
C ARG A 3 5.73 -8.64 7.93
N HIS A 4 7.04 -8.55 8.19
CA HIS A 4 8.03 -8.13 7.18
C HIS A 4 8.07 -9.06 5.96
N GLU A 5 7.83 -10.35 6.16
CA GLU A 5 7.86 -11.37 5.10
C GLU A 5 6.84 -11.07 3.99
N TYR A 6 5.70 -10.43 4.31
CA TYR A 6 4.70 -10.04 3.31
C TYR A 6 5.21 -8.93 2.38
N ALA A 7 5.98 -7.98 2.91
CA ALA A 7 6.57 -6.90 2.13
C ALA A 7 7.67 -7.46 1.20
N SER A 8 8.48 -8.40 1.69
CA SER A 8 9.50 -9.09 0.90
C SER A 8 8.90 -9.92 -0.24
N GLN A 9 7.81 -10.64 0.02
CA GLN A 9 7.08 -11.38 -1.02
C GLN A 9 6.49 -10.43 -2.07
N LEU A 10 5.80 -9.36 -1.65
CA LEU A 10 5.24 -8.38 -2.57
C LEU A 10 6.30 -7.73 -3.45
N ASN A 11 7.45 -7.37 -2.87
CA ASN A 11 8.57 -6.82 -3.62
C ASN A 11 9.12 -7.80 -4.66
N MET A 12 9.19 -9.10 -4.33
CA MET A 12 9.58 -10.13 -5.31
C MET A 12 8.62 -10.16 -6.50
N TYR A 13 7.30 -10.10 -6.25
CA TYR A 13 6.29 -10.10 -7.30
C TYR A 13 6.36 -8.86 -8.19
N LEU A 14 6.55 -7.67 -7.61
CA LEU A 14 6.69 -6.44 -8.40
C LEU A 14 7.92 -6.49 -9.32
N ASN A 15 9.06 -6.95 -8.79
CA ASN A 15 10.28 -7.06 -9.58
C ASN A 15 10.15 -8.09 -10.70
N TYR A 16 9.53 -9.25 -10.41
CA TYR A 16 9.23 -10.26 -11.42
C TYR A 16 8.32 -9.69 -12.52
N TYR A 17 7.23 -9.03 -12.14
CA TYR A 17 6.29 -8.45 -13.10
C TYR A 17 6.97 -7.39 -13.98
N LYS A 18 7.78 -6.52 -13.37
CA LYS A 18 8.55 -5.49 -14.08
C LYS A 18 9.57 -6.06 -15.07
N SER A 19 10.14 -7.23 -14.78
CA SER A 19 11.20 -7.83 -15.60
C SER A 19 10.65 -8.74 -16.70
N GLU A 20 9.61 -9.51 -16.39
CA GLU A 20 9.16 -10.62 -17.25
C GLU A 20 7.80 -10.39 -17.92
N VAL A 21 6.99 -9.46 -17.40
CA VAL A 21 5.57 -9.31 -17.81
C VAL A 21 5.27 -7.93 -18.39
N MET A 22 5.88 -6.87 -17.85
CA MET A 22 5.68 -5.50 -18.31
C MET A 22 6.01 -5.33 -19.80
N GLN A 23 5.12 -4.65 -20.51
CA GLN A 23 5.38 -4.13 -21.84
C GLN A 23 5.89 -2.68 -21.78
N HIS A 24 6.42 -2.18 -22.90
CA HIS A 24 7.05 -0.85 -22.92
C HIS A 24 6.08 0.29 -22.61
N ASP A 25 4.81 0.11 -22.96
CA ASP A 25 3.71 1.06 -22.79
C ASP A 25 2.96 0.90 -21.45
N ASP A 26 3.34 -0.07 -20.62
CA ASP A 26 2.74 -0.26 -19.31
C ASP A 26 3.28 0.75 -18.27
N ASN A 27 2.41 1.14 -17.35
CA ASN A 27 2.84 1.83 -16.14
C ASN A 27 3.60 0.85 -15.20
N PRO A 28 4.54 1.34 -14.39
CA PRO A 28 5.22 0.53 -13.38
C PRO A 28 4.21 -0.18 -12.45
N PRO A 29 4.46 -1.42 -12.02
CA PRO A 29 3.54 -2.16 -11.17
C PRO A 29 3.49 -1.53 -9.77
N VAL A 30 2.28 -1.46 -9.21
CA VAL A 30 2.02 -0.90 -7.88
C VAL A 30 1.70 -2.02 -6.91
N GLY A 31 2.41 -2.05 -5.78
CA GLY A 31 2.18 -3.03 -4.72
C GLY A 31 1.33 -2.46 -3.61
N ILE A 32 0.19 -3.08 -3.32
CA ILE A 32 -0.68 -2.69 -2.21
C ILE A 32 -0.68 -3.81 -1.17
N LEU A 33 -0.20 -3.50 0.02
CA LEU A 33 -0.26 -4.43 1.15
C LEU A 33 -1.32 -3.97 2.15
N LEU A 34 -2.39 -4.75 2.28
CA LEU A 34 -3.50 -4.51 3.20
C LEU A 34 -3.24 -5.21 4.54
N CYS A 35 -3.25 -4.46 5.64
CA CYS A 35 -3.05 -5.01 6.99
C CYS A 35 -4.12 -4.50 7.96
N THR A 36 -4.65 -5.38 8.81
CA THR A 36 -5.67 -5.05 9.82
C THR A 36 -5.14 -4.23 11.00
N GLU A 37 -3.83 -4.30 11.26
CA GLU A 37 -3.15 -3.56 12.33
C GLU A 37 -1.81 -3.05 11.80
N LYS A 38 -1.58 -1.74 11.92
CA LYS A 38 -0.37 -1.06 11.50
C LYS A 38 0.49 -0.81 12.75
N GLY A 39 1.60 -1.53 12.88
CA GLY A 39 2.68 -1.12 13.76
C GLY A 39 3.55 -0.15 12.97
N ASP A 40 3.25 1.15 13.02
CA ASP A 40 3.78 2.16 12.09
C ASP A 40 5.31 2.14 11.97
N THR A 41 6.01 1.91 13.08
CA THR A 41 7.48 1.81 13.11
C THR A 41 7.98 0.60 12.32
N LEU A 42 7.38 -0.59 12.49
CA LEU A 42 7.81 -1.82 11.82
C LEU A 42 7.54 -1.75 10.32
N VAL A 43 6.41 -1.16 9.92
CA VAL A 43 6.06 -0.94 8.51
C VAL A 43 7.09 -0.01 7.86
N LYS A 44 7.39 1.13 8.48
CA LYS A 44 8.31 2.13 7.94
C LYS A 44 9.71 1.57 7.71
N TYR A 45 10.24 0.77 8.64
CA TYR A 45 11.55 0.14 8.47
C TYR A 45 11.54 -1.02 7.47
N ALA A 46 10.45 -1.81 7.40
CA ALA A 46 10.33 -2.90 6.44
C ALA A 46 10.19 -2.42 5.00
N THR A 47 9.64 -1.21 4.78
CA THR A 47 9.46 -0.63 3.44
C THR A 47 10.55 0.36 3.03
N ALA A 48 11.41 0.81 3.95
CA ALA A 48 12.43 1.83 3.68
C ALA A 48 13.49 1.43 2.63
N GLY A 49 13.59 0.14 2.28
CA GLY A 49 14.46 -0.35 1.21
C GLY A 49 13.71 -0.97 0.03
N LEU A 50 12.39 -0.82 -0.03
CA LEU A 50 11.56 -1.39 -1.10
C LEU A 50 11.31 -0.37 -2.20
N ASP A 51 10.90 -0.86 -3.38
CA ASP A 51 10.53 -0.01 -4.51
C ASP A 51 9.54 1.09 -4.07
N PRO A 52 9.72 2.35 -4.51
CA PRO A 52 8.86 3.47 -4.12
C PRO A 52 7.36 3.26 -4.43
N ASN A 53 7.01 2.25 -5.23
CA ASN A 53 5.63 1.91 -5.59
C ASN A 53 4.96 0.90 -4.62
N ILE A 54 5.56 0.59 -3.46
CA ILE A 54 4.93 -0.23 -2.42
C ILE A 54 4.24 0.64 -1.37
N PHE A 55 2.91 0.52 -1.30
CA PHE A 55 2.07 1.23 -0.35
C PHE A 55 1.47 0.27 0.68
N VAL A 56 1.64 0.59 1.97
CA VAL A 56 1.05 -0.16 3.07
C VAL A 56 -0.10 0.65 3.67
N GLN A 57 -1.32 0.18 3.49
CA GLN A 57 -2.51 0.81 4.03
C GLN A 57 -3.22 -0.08 5.03
N LYS A 58 -3.79 0.57 6.06
CA LYS A 58 -4.66 -0.13 7.00
C LYS A 58 -5.97 -0.39 6.27
N TYR A 59 -6.36 -1.66 6.19
CA TYR A 59 -7.68 -2.01 5.66
C TYR A 59 -8.71 -1.85 6.77
N MET A 60 -9.79 -1.12 6.48
CA MET A 60 -10.93 -1.00 7.36
C MET A 60 -11.88 -2.16 7.06
N ILE A 61 -12.15 -2.99 8.07
CA ILE A 61 -12.98 -4.21 7.92
C ILE A 61 -14.43 -3.85 7.57
N GLU A 62 -14.84 -2.64 7.94
CA GLU A 62 -16.15 -2.05 7.67
C GLU A 62 -15.99 -0.77 6.85
N LEU A 63 -16.88 -0.55 5.88
CA LEU A 63 -16.93 0.68 5.11
C LEU A 63 -17.29 1.84 6.06
N PRO A 64 -16.58 2.99 6.01
CA PRO A 64 -16.99 4.14 6.81
C PRO A 64 -18.41 4.56 6.44
N THR A 65 -19.11 5.15 7.39
CA THR A 65 -20.43 5.72 7.15
C THR A 65 -20.36 6.87 6.15
N GLU A 66 -21.48 7.17 5.49
CA GLU A 66 -21.55 8.27 4.52
C GLU A 66 -21.14 9.62 5.15
N GLU A 67 -21.47 9.82 6.44
CA GLU A 67 -21.07 11.01 7.19
C GLU A 67 -19.55 11.11 7.37
N GLU A 68 -18.89 10.02 7.76
CA GLU A 68 -17.43 9.98 7.93
C GLU A 68 -16.69 10.23 6.61
N ILE A 69 -17.21 9.73 5.48
CA ILE A 69 -16.65 9.97 4.15
C ILE A 69 -16.80 11.46 3.76
N LYS A 70 -17.97 12.06 3.99
CA LYS A 70 -18.21 13.49 3.71
C LYS A 70 -17.30 14.39 4.53
N ASP A 71 -17.10 14.06 5.81
CA ASP A 71 -16.21 14.80 6.70
C ASP A 71 -14.75 14.70 6.26
N PHE A 72 -14.31 13.51 5.85
CA PHE A 72 -12.97 13.29 5.32
C PHE A 72 -12.71 14.13 4.05
N ILE A 73 -13.60 14.04 3.06
CA ILE A 73 -13.49 14.80 1.80
C ILE A 73 -13.48 16.32 2.07
N SER A 74 -14.34 16.79 2.98
CA SER A 74 -14.41 18.21 3.32
C SER A 74 -13.13 18.72 3.99
N LYS A 75 -12.44 17.88 4.77
CA LYS A 75 -11.15 18.23 5.38
C LYS A 75 -10.01 18.27 4.35
N GLU A 76 -9.95 17.31 3.43
CA GLU A 76 -8.91 17.26 2.38
C GLU A 76 -9.05 18.38 1.34
N ILE A 77 -10.27 18.86 1.06
CA ILE A 77 -10.51 19.97 0.12
C ILE A 77 -10.19 21.34 0.74
N ASN A 78 -10.34 21.48 2.05
CA ASN A 78 -10.14 22.75 2.77
C ASN A 78 -8.79 22.86 3.49
N GLY A 79 -7.91 21.86 3.34
CA GLY A 79 -6.59 21.79 3.95
C GLY A 79 -5.43 22.03 3.00
#